data_AF-A0A091N3A3-F1
#
_entry.id   AF-A0A091N3A3-F1
#
_cell.length_a   1.000
_cell.length_b   1.000
_cell.length_c   1.000
_cell.angle_alpha   90.00
_cell.angle_beta   90.00
_cell.angle_gamma   90.00
#
_symmetry.space_group_name_H-M   'P 1'
#
loop_
_entity.id
_entity.type
_entity.pdbx_description
1 polymer ?
#
loop_
_entity_poly.entity_id
_entity_poly.type
_entity_poly.pdbx_seq_one_letter_code
_entity_poly.pdbx_strand_id
1 'polypeptide(L)'
;GSFNRRKRNSLYVTVTLLIVSVLILTVGLAATTRTQNVTVGGYYPGVILGFGSFLGIIGSNLIENKRQMLVASIVFISFGVIAAFCCAIVDGVFAARHIDLRPLYAGRCQYYSKSTTPPEVRAVCHPQRRAPCTPKIKTNTCFCCDLYNCGKVEISGGYYEYIDVSSCQDIIHLYHLLWSATILNIVGLFLGIITAAILGGFKDMV
;
A
#
# COMPACT_ATOMS: atom_id res chain seq x y z
N GLY A 1 5.73 40.67 -10.21
CA GLY A 1 7.16 40.28 -10.34
C GLY A 1 7.30 38.78 -10.47
N SER A 2 8.18 38.32 -11.37
CA SER A 2 8.42 36.89 -11.67
C SER A 2 8.77 36.05 -10.43
N PHE A 3 9.48 36.63 -9.46
CA PHE A 3 9.89 35.98 -8.21
C PHE A 3 8.73 35.52 -7.33
N ASN A 4 7.73 36.38 -7.09
CA ASN A 4 6.54 36.00 -6.31
C ASN A 4 5.73 34.87 -6.96
N ARG A 5 5.69 34.82 -8.30
CA ARG A 5 5.02 33.75 -9.03
C ARG A 5 5.75 32.42 -8.87
N ARG A 6 7.09 32.42 -8.98
CA ARG A 6 7.90 31.22 -8.73
C ARG A 6 7.73 30.73 -7.29
N LYS A 7 7.78 31.64 -6.29
CA LYS A 7 7.63 31.29 -4.86
C LYS A 7 6.28 30.61 -4.60
N ARG A 8 5.20 31.17 -5.16
CA ARG A 8 3.85 30.60 -5.04
C ARG A 8 3.76 29.21 -5.67
N ASN A 9 4.37 29.01 -6.84
CA ASN A 9 4.38 27.70 -7.50
C ASN A 9 5.16 26.65 -6.71
N SER A 10 6.33 27.01 -6.17
CA SER A 10 7.11 26.11 -5.29
C SER A 10 6.33 25.71 -4.06
N LEU A 11 5.70 26.68 -3.38
CA LEU A 11 4.90 26.42 -2.19
C LEU A 11 3.69 25.55 -2.51
N TYR A 12 3.02 25.77 -3.65
CA TYR A 12 1.91 24.94 -4.10
C TYR A 12 2.33 23.48 -4.28
N VAL A 13 3.46 23.24 -4.97
CA VAL A 13 3.98 21.88 -5.21
C VAL A 13 4.36 21.21 -3.88
N THR A 14 5.06 21.91 -2.98
CA THR A 14 5.44 21.35 -1.66
C THR A 14 4.21 21.05 -0.79
N VAL A 15 3.16 21.87 -0.84
CA VAL A 15 1.89 21.59 -0.14
C VAL A 15 1.18 20.38 -0.74
N THR A 16 1.16 20.23 -2.07
CA THR A 16 0.59 19.02 -2.70
C THR A 16 1.36 17.76 -2.30
N LEU A 17 2.69 17.82 -2.20
CA LEU A 17 3.51 16.70 -1.71
C LEU A 17 3.18 16.38 -0.25
N LEU A 18 2.98 17.39 0.60
CA LEU A 18 2.59 17.17 2.00
C LEU A 18 1.23 16.46 2.09
N ILE A 19 0.22 16.88 1.32
CA ILE A 19 -1.10 16.23 1.30
C ILE A 19 -0.96 14.76 0.87
N VAL A 20 -0.22 14.50 -0.21
CA VAL A 20 0.01 13.13 -0.68
C VAL A 20 0.76 12.29 0.37
N SER A 21 1.75 12.86 1.06
CA SER A 21 2.49 12.16 2.11
C SER A 21 1.61 11.76 3.29
N VAL A 22 0.64 12.61 3.68
CA VAL A 22 -0.35 12.29 4.73
C VAL A 22 -1.26 11.16 4.25
N LEU A 23 -1.71 11.18 3.00
CA LEU A 23 -2.51 10.09 2.44
C LEU A 23 -1.74 8.77 2.44
N ILE A 24 -0.48 8.76 1.99
CA ILE A 24 0.41 7.59 2.04
C ILE A 24 0.52 7.06 3.47
N LEU A 25 0.75 7.95 4.44
CA LEU A 25 0.84 7.59 5.85
C LEU A 25 -0.46 6.96 6.37
N THR A 26 -1.61 7.56 6.09
CA THR A 26 -2.91 7.04 6.56
C THR A 26 -3.26 5.69 5.94
N VAL A 27 -3.03 5.51 4.64
CA VAL A 27 -3.30 4.24 3.95
C VAL A 27 -2.30 3.18 4.39
N GLY A 28 -1.03 3.53 4.56
CA GLY A 28 0.00 2.64 5.09
C GLY A 28 -0.32 2.14 6.50
N LEU A 29 -0.75 3.03 7.40
CA LEU A 29 -1.19 2.66 8.77
C LEU A 29 -2.48 1.82 8.76
N ALA A 30 -3.43 2.14 7.89
CA ALA A 30 -4.65 1.34 7.75
C ALA A 30 -4.36 -0.07 7.22
N ALA A 31 -3.36 -0.23 6.34
CA ALA A 31 -2.92 -1.52 5.86
C ALA A 31 -2.20 -2.33 6.96
N THR A 32 -1.30 -1.71 7.74
CA THR A 32 -0.55 -2.42 8.81
C THR A 32 -1.44 -2.88 9.96
N THR A 33 -2.48 -2.10 10.31
CA THR A 33 -3.41 -2.48 11.40
C THR A 33 -4.35 -3.63 11.04
N ARG A 34 -4.50 -3.95 9.73
CA ARG A 34 -5.41 -5.00 9.26
C ARG A 34 -4.73 -6.33 8.93
N THR A 35 -3.40 -6.38 8.86
CA THR A 35 -2.67 -7.63 8.54
C THR A 35 -1.66 -7.97 9.62
N GLN A 36 -1.84 -9.10 10.32
CA GLN A 36 -0.85 -9.61 11.30
C GLN A 36 0.43 -10.17 10.64
N ASN A 37 0.40 -10.46 9.34
CA ASN A 37 1.46 -11.24 8.67
C ASN A 37 2.30 -10.46 7.65
N VAL A 38 1.97 -9.20 7.34
CA VAL A 38 2.73 -8.41 6.36
C VAL A 38 3.13 -7.10 7.02
N THR A 39 4.41 -6.99 7.37
CA THR A 39 5.02 -5.74 7.81
C THR A 39 5.11 -4.79 6.61
N VAL A 40 3.97 -4.21 6.22
CA VAL A 40 3.87 -3.26 5.10
C VAL A 40 4.62 -1.99 5.50
N GLY A 41 5.83 -1.82 4.96
CA GLY A 41 6.66 -0.63 5.16
C GLY A 41 6.11 0.65 4.51
N GLY A 42 4.87 0.64 4.01
CA GLY A 42 4.28 1.74 3.24
C GLY A 42 4.06 3.04 4.01
N TYR A 43 4.11 3.06 5.34
CA TYR A 43 3.97 4.30 6.13
C TYR A 43 5.27 5.12 6.21
N TYR A 44 6.43 4.46 6.12
CA TYR A 44 7.75 5.12 6.18
C TYR A 44 7.92 6.23 5.12
N PRO A 45 7.63 6.00 3.82
CA PRO A 45 7.72 7.07 2.83
C PRO A 45 6.80 8.24 3.15
N GLY A 46 5.60 7.99 3.70
CA GLY A 46 4.68 9.03 4.15
C GLY A 46 5.27 9.91 5.25
N VAL A 47 5.88 9.31 6.27
CA VAL A 47 6.56 10.05 7.36
C VAL A 47 7.72 10.89 6.82
N ILE A 48 8.60 10.27 6.03
CA ILE A 48 9.83 10.92 5.55
C ILE A 48 9.51 12.05 4.56
N LEU A 49 8.63 11.81 3.58
CA LEU A 49 8.18 12.83 2.63
C LEU A 49 7.41 13.95 3.33
N GLY A 50 6.59 13.62 4.33
CA GLY A 50 5.83 14.60 5.11
C GLY A 50 6.74 15.53 5.90
N PHE A 51 7.74 14.97 6.59
CA PHE A 51 8.73 15.77 7.31
C PHE A 51 9.56 16.65 6.35
N GLY A 52 10.02 16.08 5.23
CA GLY A 52 10.74 16.83 4.20
C GLY A 52 9.90 17.98 3.60
N SER A 53 8.62 17.74 3.33
CA SER A 53 7.69 18.75 2.81
C SER A 53 7.41 19.86 3.83
N PHE A 54 7.22 19.50 5.11
CA PHE A 54 7.03 20.47 6.19
C PHE A 54 8.25 21.40 6.32
N LEU A 55 9.46 20.85 6.33
CA LEU A 55 10.69 21.64 6.32
C LEU A 55 10.81 22.50 5.06
N GLY A 56 10.34 22.02 3.90
CA GLY A 56 10.33 22.78 2.65
C GLY A 56 9.38 23.98 2.69
N ILE A 57 8.20 23.83 3.31
CA ILE A 57 7.23 24.92 3.50
C ILE A 57 7.80 25.97 4.45
N ILE A 58 8.37 25.56 5.59
CA ILE A 58 8.99 26.49 6.54
C ILE A 58 10.20 27.18 5.90
N GLY A 59 11.10 26.43 5.27
CA GLY A 59 12.28 26.96 4.59
C GLY A 59 11.95 27.93 3.46
N SER A 60 10.78 27.80 2.82
CA SER A 60 10.29 28.74 1.80
C SER A 60 9.69 30.04 2.36
N ASN A 61 9.29 30.03 3.64
CA ASN A 61 8.69 31.20 4.31
C ASN A 61 9.68 31.94 5.22
N LEU A 62 10.70 31.27 5.74
CA LEU A 62 11.75 31.88 6.55
C LEU A 62 12.70 32.74 5.69
N ILE A 63 13.08 33.89 6.24
CA ILE A 63 14.06 34.81 5.64
C ILE A 63 15.45 34.53 6.21
N GLU A 64 15.55 34.19 7.50
CA GLU A 64 16.79 33.77 8.19
C GLU A 64 17.00 32.25 8.14
N ASN A 65 18.25 31.80 7.96
CA ASN A 65 18.66 30.39 7.89
C ASN A 65 17.93 29.49 6.87
N LYS A 66 17.23 30.09 5.89
CA LYS A 66 16.50 29.36 4.83
C LYS A 66 17.32 28.27 4.14
N ARG A 67 18.62 28.50 3.92
CA ARG A 67 19.50 27.58 3.19
C ARG A 67 19.66 26.25 3.92
N GLN A 68 19.80 26.26 5.25
CA GLN A 68 19.96 25.05 6.04
C GLN A 68 18.65 24.24 6.07
N MET A 69 17.51 24.89 6.25
CA MET A 69 16.20 24.22 6.21
C MET A 69 15.87 23.65 4.81
N LEU A 70 16.17 24.39 3.74
CA LEU A 70 15.96 23.90 2.38
C LEU A 70 16.86 22.70 2.05
N VAL A 71 18.14 22.72 2.48
CA VAL A 71 19.03 21.56 2.32
C VAL A 71 18.51 20.36 3.10
N ALA A 72 18.11 20.55 4.37
CA ALA A 72 17.52 19.48 5.17
C ALA A 72 16.26 18.91 4.51
N SER A 73 15.35 19.77 4.05
CA SER A 73 14.15 19.37 3.32
C SER A 73 14.47 18.53 2.08
N ILE A 74 15.41 18.97 1.24
CA ILE A 74 15.82 18.24 0.03
C ILE A 74 16.37 16.85 0.39
N VAL A 75 17.19 16.75 1.44
CA VAL A 75 17.76 15.47 1.90
C VAL A 75 16.64 14.52 2.35
N PHE A 76 15.71 14.99 3.19
CA PHE A 76 14.56 14.18 3.63
C PHE A 76 13.66 13.77 2.47
N ILE A 77 13.32 14.69 1.56
CA ILE A 77 12.52 14.36 0.37
C ILE A 77 13.22 13.31 -0.49
N SER A 78 14.54 13.40 -0.64
CA SER A 78 15.32 12.43 -1.43
C SER A 78 15.26 11.02 -0.82
N PHE A 79 15.45 10.89 0.50
CA PHE A 79 15.26 9.61 1.19
C PHE A 79 13.82 9.11 1.08
N GLY A 80 12.85 10.01 1.16
CA GLY A 80 11.43 9.69 1.01
C GLY A 80 11.09 9.18 -0.39
N VAL A 81 11.68 9.73 -1.45
CA VAL A 81 11.53 9.28 -2.84
C VAL A 81 12.08 7.86 -3.01
N ILE A 82 13.26 7.58 -2.45
CA ILE A 82 13.86 6.23 -2.48
C ILE A 82 12.97 5.24 -1.73
N ALA A 83 12.50 5.60 -0.55
CA ALA A 83 11.57 4.77 0.23
C ALA A 83 10.27 4.52 -0.55
N ALA A 84 9.69 5.55 -1.16
CA ALA A 84 8.45 5.44 -1.94
C ALA A 84 8.64 4.55 -3.17
N PHE A 85 9.79 4.61 -3.84
CA PHE A 85 10.12 3.71 -4.95
C PHE A 85 10.18 2.25 -4.50
N CYS A 86 10.94 1.97 -3.43
CA CYS A 86 11.05 0.63 -2.87
C CYS A 86 9.69 0.10 -2.41
N CYS A 87 8.88 0.93 -1.72
CA CYS A 87 7.53 0.57 -1.30
C CYS A 87 6.61 0.31 -2.50
N ALA A 88 6.64 1.14 -3.54
CA ALA A 88 5.84 0.92 -4.74
C ALA A 88 6.15 -0.43 -5.43
N ILE A 89 7.43 -0.82 -5.47
CA ILE A 89 7.84 -2.12 -6.03
C ILE A 89 7.38 -3.27 -5.14
N VAL A 90 7.68 -3.21 -3.84
CA VAL A 90 7.35 -4.29 -2.89
C VAL A 90 5.84 -4.47 -2.79
N ASP A 91 5.09 -3.38 -2.59
CA ASP A 91 3.63 -3.39 -2.49
C ASP A 91 3.00 -3.79 -3.83
N GLY A 92 3.56 -3.32 -4.96
CA GLY A 92 3.07 -3.63 -6.30
C GLY A 92 3.28 -5.10 -6.71
N VAL A 93 4.47 -5.66 -6.44
CA VAL A 93 4.75 -7.09 -6.66
C VAL A 93 3.91 -7.95 -5.72
N PHE A 94 3.75 -7.53 -4.46
CA PHE A 94 2.91 -8.25 -3.50
C PHE A 94 1.44 -8.26 -3.96
N ALA A 95 0.89 -7.10 -4.34
CA ALA A 95 -0.46 -6.99 -4.86
C ALA A 95 -0.69 -7.79 -6.16
N ALA A 96 0.30 -7.83 -7.06
CA ALA A 96 0.17 -8.51 -8.36
C ALA A 96 0.40 -10.02 -8.31
N ARG A 97 1.24 -10.53 -7.39
CA ARG A 97 1.62 -11.95 -7.32
C ARG A 97 0.92 -12.73 -6.22
N HIS A 98 0.47 -12.08 -5.14
CA HIS A 98 -0.03 -12.78 -3.96
C HIS A 98 -1.55 -12.70 -3.76
N ILE A 99 -2.31 -11.95 -4.57
CA ILE A 99 -3.77 -11.84 -4.43
C ILE A 99 -4.46 -11.92 -5.80
N ASP A 100 -4.95 -13.09 -6.17
CA ASP A 100 -5.81 -13.25 -7.35
C ASP A 100 -7.29 -13.13 -6.91
N LEU A 101 -7.92 -11.96 -7.13
CA LEU A 101 -9.30 -11.68 -6.68
C LEU A 101 -10.38 -12.21 -7.61
N ARG A 102 -10.03 -12.76 -8.78
CA ARG A 102 -10.99 -13.33 -9.75
C ARG A 102 -12.02 -14.30 -9.14
N PRO A 103 -11.64 -15.26 -8.28
CA PRO A 103 -12.61 -16.16 -7.66
C PRO A 103 -13.48 -15.49 -6.58
N LEU A 104 -12.95 -14.49 -5.89
CA LEU A 104 -13.64 -13.77 -4.81
C LEU A 104 -14.76 -12.87 -5.38
N TYR A 105 -14.47 -12.14 -6.46
CA TYR A 105 -15.46 -11.31 -7.17
C TYR A 105 -16.56 -12.12 -7.85
N ALA A 106 -16.32 -13.40 -8.14
CA ALA A 106 -17.34 -14.28 -8.70
C ALA A 106 -18.34 -14.80 -7.66
N GLY A 107 -18.17 -14.47 -6.37
CA GLY A 107 -19.04 -14.93 -5.28
C GLY A 107 -18.92 -16.43 -4.99
N ARG A 108 -17.81 -17.06 -5.38
CA ARG A 108 -17.62 -18.53 -5.34
C ARG A 108 -16.77 -19.00 -4.16
N CYS A 109 -16.62 -18.14 -3.14
CA CYS A 109 -15.86 -18.42 -1.93
C CYS A 109 -16.78 -18.35 -0.70
N GLN A 110 -16.58 -19.24 0.25
CA GLN A 110 -17.44 -19.37 1.43
C GLN A 110 -16.61 -19.18 2.71
N TYR A 111 -17.17 -18.42 3.66
CA TYR A 111 -16.55 -18.20 4.96
C TYR A 111 -16.98 -19.31 5.94
N TYR A 112 -16.00 -19.95 6.59
CA TYR A 112 -16.26 -20.99 7.59
C TYR A 112 -16.02 -20.43 9.00
N SER A 113 -17.11 -20.04 9.67
CA SER A 113 -17.08 -19.53 11.04
C SER A 113 -17.04 -20.67 12.08
N LYS A 114 -16.63 -20.32 13.31
CA LYS A 114 -16.51 -21.22 14.46
C LYS A 114 -17.87 -21.54 15.12
N SER A 115 -18.93 -21.74 14.34
CA SER A 115 -20.27 -22.02 14.86
C SER A 115 -20.64 -23.49 14.68
N THR A 116 -20.45 -24.25 15.75
CA THR A 116 -21.15 -25.54 16.02
C THR A 116 -20.72 -26.77 15.20
N THR A 117 -19.47 -26.84 14.73
CA THR A 117 -18.91 -28.06 14.10
C THR A 117 -17.50 -28.36 14.58
N PRO A 118 -17.06 -29.64 14.55
CA PRO A 118 -15.71 -30.06 15.00
C PRO A 118 -14.57 -29.22 14.40
N PRO A 119 -13.37 -29.21 15.01
CA PRO A 119 -12.27 -28.29 14.68
C PRO A 119 -11.78 -28.32 13.22
N GLU A 120 -12.19 -29.33 12.45
CA GLU A 120 -11.98 -29.46 11.01
C GLU A 120 -13.34 -29.54 10.30
N VAL A 121 -13.64 -28.57 9.43
CA VAL A 121 -14.85 -28.61 8.60
C VAL A 121 -14.50 -29.32 7.29
N ARG A 122 -15.27 -30.36 6.93
CA ARG A 122 -15.19 -30.99 5.61
C ARG A 122 -16.15 -30.25 4.68
N ALA A 123 -15.65 -29.35 3.85
CA ALA A 123 -16.46 -28.77 2.77
C ALA A 123 -16.52 -29.76 1.61
N VAL A 124 -17.71 -30.00 1.05
CA VAL A 124 -17.84 -30.79 -0.18
C VAL A 124 -17.71 -29.83 -1.36
N CYS A 125 -16.57 -29.84 -2.03
CA CYS A 125 -16.38 -29.08 -3.25
C CYS A 125 -16.87 -29.88 -4.45
N HIS A 126 -17.73 -29.29 -5.28
CA HIS A 126 -18.15 -29.83 -6.59
C HIS A 126 -17.46 -29.05 -7.72
N PRO A 127 -16.22 -29.39 -8.09
CA PRO A 127 -15.57 -28.76 -9.23
C PRO A 127 -16.35 -29.08 -10.51
N GLN A 128 -16.64 -28.08 -11.34
CA GLN A 128 -17.43 -28.18 -12.58
C GLN A 128 -16.95 -29.25 -13.59
N ARG A 129 -15.73 -29.81 -13.41
CA ARG A 129 -15.11 -30.79 -14.32
C ARG A 129 -14.59 -32.06 -13.64
N ARG A 130 -14.83 -32.30 -12.34
CA ARG A 130 -14.28 -33.47 -11.63
C ARG A 130 -15.21 -34.02 -10.54
N ALA A 131 -14.89 -35.23 -10.08
CA ALA A 131 -15.57 -35.88 -8.97
C ALA A 131 -15.55 -34.98 -7.71
N PRO A 132 -16.62 -34.99 -6.90
CA PRO A 132 -16.70 -34.20 -5.68
C PRO A 132 -15.63 -34.66 -4.69
N CYS A 133 -15.09 -33.71 -3.94
CA CYS A 133 -14.04 -33.97 -2.98
C CYS A 133 -14.23 -33.17 -1.70
N THR A 134 -13.69 -33.71 -0.60
CA THR A 134 -13.86 -33.17 0.75
C THR A 134 -12.53 -32.67 1.31
N PRO A 135 -12.09 -31.44 0.99
CA PRO A 135 -10.98 -30.82 1.68
C PRO A 135 -11.26 -30.67 3.18
N LYS A 136 -10.21 -30.85 3.99
CA LYS A 136 -10.20 -30.50 5.41
C LYS A 136 -9.83 -29.03 5.54
N ILE A 137 -10.72 -28.22 6.12
CA ILE A 137 -10.56 -26.78 6.24
C ILE A 137 -10.50 -26.39 7.72
N LYS A 138 -9.57 -25.50 8.08
CA LYS A 138 -9.49 -24.92 9.43
C LYS A 138 -10.57 -23.86 9.64
N THR A 139 -11.06 -23.75 10.87
CA THR A 139 -12.01 -22.68 11.25
C THR A 139 -11.39 -21.28 11.13
N ASN A 140 -12.19 -20.24 10.91
CA ASN A 140 -11.77 -18.86 10.60
C ASN A 140 -10.98 -18.71 9.29
N THR A 141 -11.44 -19.40 8.25
CA THR A 141 -10.84 -19.32 6.92
C THR A 141 -11.89 -18.93 5.88
N CYS A 142 -11.49 -18.07 4.95
CA CYS A 142 -12.21 -17.85 3.71
C CYS A 142 -11.65 -18.84 2.68
N PHE A 143 -12.46 -19.82 2.23
CA PHE A 143 -12.02 -20.88 1.33
C PHE A 143 -12.77 -20.85 0.00
N CYS A 144 -12.04 -21.00 -1.11
CA CYS A 144 -12.59 -20.99 -2.47
C CYS A 144 -12.46 -22.38 -3.11
N CYS A 145 -13.55 -23.15 -3.16
CA CYS A 145 -13.57 -24.50 -3.73
C CYS A 145 -13.15 -24.57 -5.21
N ASP A 146 -13.40 -23.52 -6.00
CA ASP A 146 -13.13 -23.50 -7.45
C ASP A 146 -11.65 -23.51 -7.82
N LEU A 147 -10.78 -23.03 -6.93
CA LEU A 147 -9.32 -23.07 -7.13
C LEU A 147 -8.70 -24.35 -6.59
N TYR A 148 -9.45 -25.17 -5.84
CA TYR A 148 -8.92 -26.36 -5.20
C TYR A 148 -8.84 -27.53 -6.19
N ASN A 149 -7.61 -27.90 -6.55
CA ASN A 149 -7.35 -28.96 -7.52
C ASN A 149 -7.39 -30.34 -6.83
N CYS A 150 -8.57 -30.96 -6.75
CA CYS A 150 -8.70 -32.29 -6.17
C CYS A 150 -7.99 -33.36 -7.00
N GLY A 151 -6.94 -33.93 -6.39
CA GLY A 151 -6.15 -35.01 -6.96
C GLY A 151 -4.65 -34.72 -7.10
N LYS A 152 -4.19 -33.51 -6.78
CA LYS A 152 -2.75 -33.19 -6.79
C LYS A 152 -2.36 -32.50 -5.49
N VAL A 153 -1.52 -33.17 -4.70
CA VAL A 153 -0.71 -32.53 -3.66
C VAL A 153 0.31 -31.67 -4.41
N GLU A 154 -0.08 -30.46 -4.81
CA GLU A 154 0.78 -29.53 -5.56
C GLU A 154 0.72 -28.17 -4.85
N ILE A 155 1.82 -27.54 -4.43
CA ILE A 155 2.95 -27.03 -5.26
C ILE A 155 2.49 -26.11 -6.41
N SER A 156 1.19 -25.84 -6.58
CA SER A 156 0.71 -24.73 -7.41
C SER A 156 0.45 -23.52 -6.52
N GLY A 157 1.39 -22.57 -6.55
CA GLY A 157 1.39 -21.34 -5.76
C GLY A 157 0.23 -20.41 -6.12
N GLY A 158 -0.92 -20.64 -5.50
CA GLY A 158 -2.02 -19.69 -5.36
C GLY A 158 -2.61 -19.87 -3.96
N TYR A 159 -2.54 -18.84 -3.13
CA TYR A 159 -2.97 -18.89 -1.73
C TYR A 159 -4.50 -19.11 -1.65
N TYR A 160 -4.91 -20.36 -1.42
CA TYR A 160 -6.32 -20.77 -1.34
C TYR A 160 -6.90 -20.69 0.09
N GLU A 161 -6.10 -20.30 1.07
CA GLU A 161 -6.47 -20.24 2.47
C GLU A 161 -5.98 -18.93 3.08
N TYR A 162 -6.89 -17.97 3.28
CA TYR A 162 -6.63 -16.79 4.11
C TYR A 162 -7.06 -17.14 5.54
N ILE A 163 -6.08 -17.43 6.39
CA ILE A 163 -6.28 -17.80 7.80
C ILE A 163 -6.44 -16.52 8.62
N ASP A 164 -7.36 -16.54 9.59
CA ASP A 164 -7.58 -15.48 10.58
C ASP A 164 -8.28 -14.21 10.04
N VAL A 165 -9.31 -14.40 9.21
CA VAL A 165 -10.12 -13.31 8.66
C VAL A 165 -11.53 -13.33 9.28
N SER A 166 -12.10 -12.16 9.57
CA SER A 166 -13.48 -11.99 10.08
C SER A 166 -14.55 -12.12 8.98
N SER A 167 -14.21 -11.79 7.73
CA SER A 167 -15.09 -11.91 6.56
C SER A 167 -14.28 -11.90 5.26
N CYS A 168 -14.72 -12.64 4.23
CA CYS A 168 -14.12 -12.58 2.88
C CYS A 168 -14.18 -11.17 2.27
N GLN A 169 -15.07 -10.28 2.76
CA GLN A 169 -15.20 -8.88 2.32
C GLN A 169 -13.99 -8.02 2.73
N ASP A 170 -13.35 -8.34 3.87
CA ASP A 170 -12.19 -7.59 4.39
C ASP A 170 -10.97 -7.70 3.45
N ILE A 171 -10.89 -8.79 2.68
CA ILE A 171 -9.83 -9.06 1.70
C ILE A 171 -9.95 -8.13 0.50
N ILE A 172 -11.19 -7.82 0.05
CA ILE A 172 -11.44 -6.90 -1.06
C ILE A 172 -11.05 -5.48 -0.67
N HIS A 173 -11.39 -5.06 0.55
CA HIS A 173 -10.97 -3.77 1.07
C HIS A 173 -9.45 -3.69 1.17
N LEU A 174 -8.79 -4.72 1.73
CA LEU A 174 -7.34 -4.76 1.83
C LEU A 174 -6.66 -4.65 0.45
N TYR A 175 -7.16 -5.35 -0.56
CA TYR A 175 -6.64 -5.23 -1.94
C TYR A 175 -6.74 -3.80 -2.49
N HIS A 176 -7.90 -3.14 -2.31
CA HIS A 176 -8.06 -1.75 -2.70
C HIS A 176 -7.10 -0.82 -1.93
N LEU A 177 -6.87 -1.07 -0.64
CA LEU A 177 -5.89 -0.34 0.15
C LEU A 177 -4.47 -0.52 -0.42
N LEU A 178 -4.04 -1.75 -0.73
CA LEU A 178 -2.71 -2.00 -1.28
C LEU A 178 -2.50 -1.32 -2.64
N TRP A 179 -3.47 -1.45 -3.57
CA TRP A 179 -3.39 -0.75 -4.85
C TRP A 179 -3.39 0.76 -4.70
N SER A 180 -4.21 1.29 -3.79
CA SER A 180 -4.21 2.72 -3.50
C SER A 180 -2.87 3.17 -2.92
N ALA A 181 -2.24 2.37 -2.07
CA ALA A 181 -0.91 2.64 -1.51
C ALA A 181 0.16 2.64 -2.61
N THR A 182 0.14 1.67 -3.52
CA THR A 182 1.07 1.62 -4.67
C THR A 182 0.92 2.86 -5.55
N ILE A 183 -0.32 3.24 -5.91
CA ILE A 183 -0.59 4.44 -6.72
C ILE A 183 -0.12 5.70 -5.99
N LEU A 184 -0.44 5.85 -4.71
CA LEU A 184 -0.01 6.98 -3.91
C LEU A 184 1.51 7.08 -3.79
N ASN A 185 2.22 5.96 -3.62
CA ASN A 185 3.69 5.92 -3.60
C ASN A 185 4.30 6.34 -4.95
N ILE A 186 3.71 5.92 -6.08
CA ILE A 186 4.14 6.36 -7.42
C ILE A 186 3.93 7.88 -7.59
N VAL A 187 2.75 8.39 -7.21
CA VAL A 187 2.47 9.83 -7.25
C VAL A 187 3.43 10.61 -6.33
N GLY A 188 3.66 10.11 -5.12
CA GLY A 188 4.61 10.68 -4.15
C GLY A 188 6.05 10.69 -4.65
N LEU A 189 6.47 9.66 -5.39
CA LEU A 189 7.77 9.61 -6.05
C LEU A 189 7.94 10.74 -7.07
N PHE A 190 6.99 10.88 -8.00
CA PHE A 190 7.08 11.92 -9.03
C PHE A 190 7.00 13.32 -8.42
N LEU A 191 6.05 13.55 -7.52
CA LEU A 191 5.93 14.83 -6.82
C LEU A 191 7.17 15.13 -5.97
N GLY A 192 7.76 14.13 -5.31
CA GLY A 192 8.98 14.28 -4.51
C GLY A 192 10.16 14.73 -5.37
N ILE A 193 10.37 14.10 -6.52
CA ILE A 193 11.42 14.49 -7.48
C ILE A 193 11.24 15.93 -7.96
N ILE A 194 10.01 16.29 -8.36
CA ILE A 194 9.69 17.64 -8.84
C ILE A 194 9.91 18.66 -7.71
N THR A 195 9.46 18.35 -6.49
CA THR A 195 9.60 19.23 -5.32
C THR A 195 11.06 19.45 -4.97
N ALA A 196 11.88 18.39 -4.93
CA ALA A 196 13.31 18.48 -4.67
C ALA A 196 14.03 19.32 -5.73
N ALA A 197 13.70 19.14 -7.01
CA ALA A 197 14.27 19.93 -8.11
C ALA A 197 13.91 21.42 -7.99
N ILE A 198 12.65 21.74 -7.69
CA ILE A 198 12.19 23.12 -7.51
C ILE A 198 12.87 23.75 -6.29
N LEU A 199 12.87 23.08 -5.13
CA LEU A 199 13.54 23.56 -3.91
C LEU A 199 15.05 23.75 -4.13
N GLY A 200 15.69 22.86 -4.88
CA GLY A 200 17.09 22.98 -5.29
C GLY A 200 17.35 24.23 -6.12
N GLY A 201 16.53 24.48 -7.15
CA GLY A 201 16.61 25.71 -7.94
C GLY A 201 16.34 26.99 -7.13
N PHE A 202 15.51 26.91 -6.10
CA PHE A 202 15.27 28.01 -5.16
C PHE A 202 16.44 28.26 -4.20
N LYS A 203 17.18 27.21 -3.82
CA LYS A 203 18.34 27.30 -2.94
C LYS A 203 19.44 28.19 -3.53
N ASP A 204 19.63 28.13 -4.85
CA ASP A 204 20.72 28.80 -5.56
C ASP A 204 20.32 30.15 -6.19
N MET A 205 19.02 30.50 -6.17
CA MET A 205 18.48 31.73 -6.75
C MET A 205 18.52 32.97 -5.82
N VAL A 206 19.09 32.84 -4.61
CA VAL A 206 19.19 33.96 -3.65
C VAL A 206 20.57 34.08 -3.05
#